data_AF-A0A1N7NNB8-F1
#
_entry.id   AF-A0A1N7NNB8-F1
#
_cell.length_a   1.000
_cell.length_b   1.000
_cell.length_c   1.000
_cell.angle_alpha   90.00
_cell.angle_beta   90.00
_cell.angle_gamma   90.00
#
_symmetry.space_group_name_H-M   'P 1'
#
loop_
_entity.id
_entity.type
_entity.pdbx_description
1 polymer ?
#
loop_
_entity_poly.entity_id
_entity_poly.type
_entity_poly.pdbx_seq_one_letter_code
_entity_poly.pdbx_strand_id
1 'polypeptide(L)' 'MDGMKVEMNLSGEEWRAALSCIERRYNELKRKLAEGERMGRSIRYYREESLLLERVLDELKNQE' A
#
# COMPACT_ATOMS: atom_id res chain seq x y z
N MET A 1 17.89 -2.75 12.70
CA MET A 1 16.52 -2.38 13.06
C MET A 1 15.73 -3.65 13.08
N ASP A 2 15.36 -4.14 14.26
CA ASP A 2 14.49 -5.30 14.38
C ASP A 2 13.12 -4.92 13.79
N GLY A 3 12.81 -5.44 12.60
CA GLY A 3 11.51 -5.26 11.99
C GLY A 3 10.46 -5.99 12.82
N MET A 4 9.35 -5.32 13.14
CA MET A 4 8.22 -5.98 13.78
C MET A 4 7.58 -6.92 12.75
N LYS A 5 7.74 -8.23 12.95
CA LYS A 5 7.08 -9.25 12.12
C LYS A 5 5.67 -9.50 12.65
N VAL A 6 4.70 -9.38 11.77
CA VAL A 6 3.31 -9.79 12.01
C VAL A 6 3.07 -11.07 11.22
N GLU A 7 2.80 -12.17 11.91
CA GLU A 7 2.41 -13.44 11.30
C GLU A 7 0.89 -13.56 11.33
N MET A 8 0.28 -13.86 10.19
CA MET A 8 -1.17 -14.05 10.05
C MET A 8 -1.45 -15.37 9.35
N ASN A 9 -2.28 -16.20 9.97
CA ASN A 9 -2.78 -17.43 9.36
C ASN A 9 -4.05 -17.11 8.57
N LEU A 10 -3.89 -16.86 7.28
CA LEU A 10 -4.99 -16.54 6.36
C LEU A 10 -5.26 -17.70 5.41
N SER A 11 -6.54 -17.97 5.14
CA SER A 11 -6.92 -18.76 3.98
C SER A 11 -6.52 -18.07 2.68
N GLY A 12 -6.44 -18.81 1.57
CA GLY A 12 -6.12 -18.23 0.26
C GLY A 12 -7.13 -17.17 -0.21
N GLU A 13 -8.40 -17.24 0.24
CA GLU A 13 -9.40 -16.21 -0.04
C GLU A 13 -9.15 -14.94 0.78
N GLU A 14 -8.90 -15.08 2.08
CA GLU A 14 -8.58 -13.95 2.95
C GLU A 14 -7.27 -13.26 2.53
N TRP A 15 -6.28 -14.03 2.08
CA TRP A 15 -5.04 -13.51 1.49
C TRP A 15 -5.32 -12.62 0.27
N ARG A 16 -6.08 -13.14 -0.71
CA ARG A 16 -6.45 -12.38 -1.91
C ARG A 16 -7.28 -11.14 -1.58
N ALA A 17 -8.19 -11.24 -0.62
CA ALA A 17 -8.98 -10.11 -0.15
C ALA A 17 -8.09 -9.03 0.50
N ALA A 18 -7.15 -9.42 1.37
CA ALA A 18 -6.20 -8.52 2.00
C ALA A 18 -5.33 -7.80 0.96
N LEU A 19 -4.75 -8.55 0.02
CA LEU A 19 -3.95 -7.99 -1.08
C LEU A 19 -4.77 -6.98 -1.90
N SER A 20 -6.00 -7.35 -2.28
CA SER A 20 -6.91 -6.47 -3.04
C SER A 20 -7.22 -5.18 -2.29
N CYS A 21 -7.42 -5.25 -0.97
CA CYS A 21 -7.66 -4.07 -0.14
C CYS A 21 -6.47 -3.10 -0.14
N ILE A 22 -5.25 -3.63 0.01
CA ILE A 22 -4.02 -2.85 0.01
C ILE A 22 -3.77 -2.22 -1.37
N GLU A 23 -3.89 -2.99 -2.45
CA GLU A 23 -3.74 -2.50 -3.83
C GLU A 23 -4.75 -1.40 -4.15
N ARG A 24 -6.01 -1.57 -3.73
CA ARG A 24 -7.04 -0.54 -3.91
C ARG A 24 -6.64 0.77 -3.23
N ARG A 25 -6.12 0.71 -1.99
CA ARG A 25 -5.70 1.91 -1.26
C ARG A 25 -4.47 2.56 -1.89
N TYR A 26 -3.47 1.77 -2.29
CA TYR A 26 -2.30 2.29 -3.00
C TYR A 26 -2.70 3.04 -4.27
N ASN A 27 -3.60 2.46 -5.09
CA ASN A 27 -4.11 3.09 -6.30
C ASN A 27 -4.92 4.36 -6.02
N GLU A 28 -5.69 4.42 -4.93
CA GLU A 28 -6.38 5.63 -4.50
C GLU A 28 -5.39 6.77 -4.19
N LEU A 29 -4.31 6.47 -3.45
CA LEU A 29 -3.28 7.45 -3.12
C LEU A 29 -2.56 7.97 -4.37
N LYS A 30 -2.23 7.08 -5.32
CA LYS A 30 -1.63 7.48 -6.60
C LYS A 30 -2.50 8.48 -7.36
N ARG A 31 -3.82 8.27 -7.38
CA ARG A 31 -4.78 9.23 -7.98
C ARG A 31 -4.78 10.56 -7.25
N LYS A 32 -4.87 10.56 -5.92
CA LYS A 32 -4.86 11.79 -5.11
C LYS A 32 -3.56 12.58 -5.24
N LEU A 33 -2.43 11.89 -5.35
CA LEU A 33 -1.13 12.52 -5.59
C LEU A 33 -1.08 13.21 -6.96
N ALA A 34 -1.51 12.50 -8.02
CA ALA A 34 -1.57 13.09 -9.36
C ALA A 34 -2.53 14.30 -9.43
N GLU A 35 -3.67 14.23 -8.74
CA GLU A 35 -4.59 15.37 -8.60
C GLU A 35 -3.96 16.53 -7.82
N GLY A 36 -3.27 16.24 -6.72
CA GLY A 36 -2.55 17.22 -5.91
C GLY A 36 -1.47 17.95 -6.71
N GLU A 37 -0.65 17.21 -7.47
CA GLU A 37 0.36 17.76 -8.37
C GLU A 37 -0.26 18.69 -9.42
N ARG A 38 -1.35 18.26 -10.07
CA ARG A 38 -2.09 19.09 -11.03
C ARG A 38 -2.60 20.40 -10.41
N MET A 39 -2.95 20.39 -9.13
CA MET A 39 -3.47 21.55 -8.40
C MET A 39 -2.37 22.36 -7.69
N GLY A 40 -1.09 21.99 -7.81
CA GLY A 40 0.01 22.62 -7.07
C GLY A 40 -0.08 22.43 -5.55
N ARG A 41 -0.80 21.42 -5.08
CA ARG A 41 -0.98 21.12 -3.65
C ARG A 41 -0.01 20.03 -3.24
N SER A 42 0.84 20.33 -2.25
CA SER A 42 1.67 19.30 -1.62
C SER A 42 0.82 18.44 -0.69
N ILE A 43 0.77 17.13 -0.95
CA ILE A 43 0.07 16.17 -0.08
C ILE A 43 1.05 15.14 0.46
N ARG A 44 1.97 15.64 1.29
CA ARG A 44 3.06 14.87 1.90
C ARG A 44 2.58 13.56 2.54
N TYR A 45 1.47 13.60 3.28
CA TYR A 45 0.90 12.42 3.94
C TYR A 45 0.54 11.30 2.95
N TYR A 46 -0.10 11.62 1.81
CA TYR A 46 -0.41 10.61 0.79
C TYR A 46 0.84 10.04 0.13
N ARG A 47 1.91 10.83 0.01
CA ARG A 47 3.18 10.38 -0.55
C ARG A 47 3.86 9.39 0.39
N GLU A 48 3.96 9.74 1.67
CA GLU A 48 4.53 8.87 2.70
C GLU A 48 3.73 7.56 2.81
N GLU A 49 2.40 7.64 2.86
CA GLU A 49 1.53 6.45 2.88
C GLU A 49 1.71 5.60 1.62
N SER A 50 1.78 6.20 0.42
CA SER A 50 1.93 5.44 -0.82
C SER A 50 3.25 4.67 -0.91
N LEU A 51 4.35 5.25 -0.41
CA LEU A 51 5.67 4.60 -0.41
C LEU A 51 5.70 3.41 0.54
N LEU A 52 5.02 3.51 1.68
CA LEU A 52 4.88 2.41 2.62
C LEU A 52 4.05 1.27 2.01
N LEU A 53 2.92 1.60 1.37
CA LEU A 53 2.07 0.59 0.74
C LEU A 53 2.74 -0.08 -0.46
N GLU A 54 3.52 0.65 -1.26
CA GLU A 54 4.34 0.08 -2.34
C GLU A 54 5.29 -1.00 -1.80
N ARG A 55 6.04 -0.66 -0.76
CA ARG A 55 6.94 -1.61 -0.11
C ARG A 55 6.22 -2.82 0.48
N VAL A 56 5.05 -2.62 1.09
CA VAL A 56 4.23 -3.73 1.61
C VAL A 56 3.77 -4.63 0.47
N LEU A 57 3.28 -4.06 -0.63
CA LEU A 57 2.83 -4.84 -1.79
C LEU A 57 3.96 -5.63 -2.43
N ASP A 58 5.15 -5.05 -2.56
CA ASP A 58 6.33 -5.74 -3.08
C ASP A 58 6.72 -6.93 -2.19
N GLU A 59 6.71 -6.74 -0.87
CA GLU A 59 7.01 -7.82 0.08
C GLU A 59 5.98 -8.96 0.00
N LEU A 60 4.69 -8.63 -0.07
CA LEU A 60 3.61 -9.63 -0.15
C LEU A 60 3.66 -10.41 -1.48
N LYS A 61 4.00 -9.74 -2.60
CA LYS A 61 4.12 -10.39 -3.92
C LYS A 61 5.33 -11.31 -4.04
N ASN A 62 6.40 -11.04 -3.28
CA ASN A 62 7.57 -11.92 -3.23
C ASN A 62 7.36 -13.17 -2.35
N GLN A 63 6.24 -13.25 -1.62
CA GLN A 63 5.86 -14.39 -0.78
C GLN A 63 4.88 -15.35 -1.45
N GLU A 64 4.40 -15.01 -2.66
CA GLU A 64 3.53 -15.84 -3.51
C GLU A 64 4.36 -16.86 -4.33
#